data_AF-A0A2V9ZRV7-F1
#
_entry.id   AF-A0A2V9ZRV7-F1
#
_cell.length_a   1.000
_cell.length_b   1.000
_cell.length_c   1.000
_cell.angle_alpha   90.00
_cell.angle_beta   90.00
_cell.angle_gamma   90.00
#
_symmetry.space_group_name_H-M   'P 1'
#
loop_
_entity.id
_entity.type
_entity.pdbx_description
1 polymer ?
#
loop_
_entity_poly.entity_id
_entity_poly.type
_entity_poly.pdbx_seq_one_letter_code
_entity_poly.pdbx_strand_id
1 'polypeptide(L)'
;MDWGLAKILSSRVAEKSDPKEQETVLDLTMRASLDSNITMEGAVAGTPAYMAPEQAAGRISELDERTDVYSLGAILYEILSGEPPYKGNTALEVVRKVNQDPPPPLQTGVYGFKPIPRELKAICEKAMARDPQQRYATAQETRNDLQAYLEDQPVSCCPDTSLQRSIKWIKRNRHRVTASATTAAAILAVVLLAWFGYKQYRVHQLLGYAQTEMSYGKGYYEAYKNSLPKLSADDPYRLTMQAAAQAELGNAYREKLQNAVEAAGKALDISP
;
A
#
# COMPACT_ATOMS: atom_id res chain seq x y z
N MET A 1 4.38 39.12 -2.35
CA MET A 1 4.21 38.72 -3.76
C MET A 1 3.24 39.68 -4.39
N ASP A 2 3.71 40.44 -5.37
CA ASP A 2 2.86 41.31 -6.19
C ASP A 2 2.34 40.45 -7.35
N TRP A 3 1.05 40.11 -7.33
CA TRP A 3 0.43 39.21 -8.31
C TRP A 3 0.11 39.99 -9.58
N GLY A 4 1.15 40.25 -10.37
CA GLY A 4 1.11 40.94 -11.67
C GLY A 4 -0.25 40.79 -12.35
N LEU A 5 -1.01 41.89 -12.29
CA LEU A 5 -2.21 42.21 -13.06
C LEU A 5 -2.99 40.98 -13.55
N ALA A 6 -3.86 40.47 -12.67
CA ALA A 6 -4.94 39.58 -13.06
C ALA A 6 -5.64 40.16 -14.29
N LYS A 7 -5.66 39.41 -15.39
CA LYS A 7 -6.54 39.67 -16.53
C LYS A 7 -7.96 39.66 -16.00
N ILE A 8 -8.50 40.85 -15.70
CA ILE A 8 -9.92 41.00 -15.43
C ILE A 8 -10.61 40.67 -16.76
N LEU A 9 -11.06 39.42 -16.89
CA LEU A 9 -12.03 39.00 -17.90
C LEU A 9 -13.36 39.68 -17.56
N SER A 10 -13.38 41.01 -17.72
CA SER A 10 -14.60 41.80 -17.75
C SER A 10 -15.22 41.58 -19.12
N SER A 11 -16.00 40.52 -19.23
CA SER A 11 -16.99 40.34 -20.30
C SER A 11 -18.15 41.36 -20.22
N ARG A 12 -17.96 42.51 -19.55
CA ARG A 12 -18.93 43.61 -19.51
C ARG A 12 -18.37 44.98 -19.89
N VAL A 13 -17.08 45.12 -20.19
CA VAL A 13 -16.50 46.37 -20.75
C VAL A 13 -16.19 46.23 -22.24
N ALA A 14 -16.43 45.04 -22.82
CA ALA A 14 -16.17 44.72 -24.22
C ALA A 14 -17.20 45.28 -25.22
N GLU A 15 -17.96 46.32 -24.87
CA GLU A 15 -18.87 46.98 -25.83
C GLU A 15 -18.29 48.27 -26.42
N LYS A 16 -17.14 48.78 -25.97
CA LYS A 16 -16.70 50.10 -26.44
C LYS A 16 -15.21 50.42 -26.35
N SER A 17 -14.31 49.50 -26.69
CA SER A 17 -12.91 49.87 -26.94
C SER A 17 -12.32 49.16 -28.15
N ASP A 18 -11.61 49.94 -28.95
CA ASP A 18 -10.99 49.57 -30.23
C ASP A 18 -9.87 48.53 -29.98
N PRO A 19 -9.81 47.40 -30.71
CA PRO A 19 -8.79 46.36 -30.49
C PRO A 19 -7.34 46.86 -30.49
N LYS A 20 -7.04 47.98 -31.16
CA LYS A 20 -5.71 48.60 -31.10
C LYS A 20 -5.37 49.14 -29.71
N GLU A 21 -6.33 49.68 -28.96
CA GLU A 21 -6.06 50.26 -27.63
C GLU A 21 -5.69 49.18 -26.59
N GLN A 22 -6.26 47.98 -26.67
CA GLN A 22 -5.93 46.89 -25.74
C GLN A 22 -4.50 46.34 -25.94
N GLU A 23 -4.04 46.19 -27.19
CA GLU A 23 -2.64 45.85 -27.48
C GLU A 23 -1.69 46.97 -27.03
N THR A 24 -2.08 48.22 -27.20
CA THR A 24 -1.23 49.38 -26.85
C THR A 24 -1.06 49.50 -25.33
N VAL A 25 -2.10 49.21 -24.54
CA VAL A 25 -2.03 49.25 -23.07
C VAL A 25 -1.21 48.09 -22.50
N LEU A 26 -1.25 46.90 -23.12
CA LEU A 26 -0.42 45.76 -22.74
C LEU A 26 1.06 46.00 -23.06
N ASP A 27 1.36 46.60 -24.22
CA ASP A 27 2.72 47.00 -24.60
C ASP A 27 3.25 48.13 -23.69
N LEU A 28 2.41 49.11 -23.33
CA LEU A 28 2.79 50.20 -22.41
C LEU A 28 3.07 49.70 -20.98
N THR A 29 2.33 48.72 -20.48
CA THR A 29 2.52 48.16 -19.12
C THR A 29 3.72 47.24 -19.04
N MET A 30 3.98 46.41 -20.06
CA MET A 30 5.23 45.63 -20.13
C MET A 30 6.45 46.51 -20.38
N ARG A 31 6.38 47.52 -21.27
CA ARG A 31 7.47 48.46 -21.48
C ARG A 31 7.73 49.33 -20.26
N ALA A 32 6.70 49.79 -19.54
CA ALA A 32 6.89 50.46 -18.26
C ALA A 32 7.56 49.55 -17.22
N SER A 33 7.26 48.25 -17.22
CA SER A 33 7.92 47.25 -16.36
C SER A 33 9.35 46.92 -16.80
N LEU A 34 9.66 47.04 -18.09
CA LEU A 34 10.99 46.84 -18.66
C LEU A 34 11.88 48.09 -18.51
N ASP A 35 11.32 49.29 -18.70
CA ASP A 35 12.00 50.58 -18.58
C ASP A 35 12.18 51.00 -17.10
N SER A 36 11.29 50.56 -16.20
CA SER A 36 11.50 50.69 -14.75
C SER A 36 12.60 49.77 -14.19
N ASN A 37 13.21 48.89 -15.01
CA ASN A 37 14.43 48.17 -14.62
C ASN A 37 15.68 49.05 -14.55
N ILE A 38 15.57 50.36 -14.84
CA ILE A 38 16.65 51.35 -14.68
C ILE A 38 16.26 52.34 -13.57
N THR A 39 16.02 51.84 -12.36
CA THR A 39 16.11 52.66 -11.15
C THR A 39 17.25 52.14 -10.29
N MET A 40 18.23 53.03 -10.07
CA MET A 40 19.25 52.86 -9.04
C MET A 40 18.59 52.43 -7.72
N GLU A 41 19.26 51.51 -7.02
CA GLU A 41 18.88 50.98 -5.71
C GLU A 41 17.72 49.95 -5.68
N GLY A 42 18.03 48.72 -6.11
CA GLY A 42 17.65 47.51 -5.35
C GLY A 42 16.18 47.05 -5.32
N ALA A 43 15.25 47.70 -6.00
CA ALA A 43 13.85 47.25 -6.08
C ALA A 43 13.47 46.89 -7.52
N VAL A 44 13.52 45.60 -7.84
CA VAL A 44 12.97 45.04 -9.09
C VAL A 44 11.45 45.01 -8.96
N ALA A 45 10.73 45.69 -9.85
CA ALA A 45 9.29 45.52 -10.01
C ALA A 45 9.03 44.20 -10.76
N GLY A 46 9.01 43.11 -9.99
CA GLY A 46 8.85 41.72 -10.45
C GLY A 46 9.81 40.78 -9.71
N THR A 47 9.52 39.48 -9.67
CA THR A 47 10.47 38.48 -9.15
C THR A 47 10.91 37.56 -10.30
N PRO A 48 11.99 37.93 -11.04
CA PRO A 48 12.45 37.23 -12.24
C PRO A 48 12.67 35.72 -12.07
N ALA A 49 12.91 35.30 -10.82
CA ALA A 49 13.14 33.92 -10.44
C ALA A 49 11.97 32.96 -10.75
N TYR A 50 10.74 33.47 -10.91
CA TYR A 50 9.56 32.65 -11.22
C TYR A 50 9.04 32.83 -12.65
N MET A 51 9.65 33.69 -13.46
CA MET A 51 9.18 33.94 -14.83
C MET A 51 9.31 32.70 -15.71
N ALA A 52 8.32 32.48 -16.57
CA ALA A 52 8.40 31.45 -17.59
C ALA A 52 9.39 31.83 -18.72
N PRO A 53 9.98 30.86 -19.44
CA PRO A 53 10.92 31.13 -20.53
C PRO A 53 10.38 32.04 -21.64
N GLU A 54 9.09 31.95 -21.96
CA GLU A 54 8.40 32.80 -22.91
C GLU A 54 8.22 34.25 -22.41
N GLN A 55 7.98 34.43 -21.11
CA GLN A 55 7.96 35.76 -20.48
C GLN A 55 9.37 36.39 -20.47
N ALA A 56 10.37 35.61 -20.07
CA ALA A 56 11.77 36.03 -20.03
C ALA A 56 12.30 36.41 -21.42
N ALA A 57 11.75 35.84 -22.48
CA ALA A 57 12.10 36.15 -23.87
C ALA A 57 11.23 37.25 -24.50
N GLY A 58 10.24 37.80 -23.78
CA GLY A 58 9.33 38.82 -24.30
C GLY A 58 8.40 38.33 -25.42
N ARG A 59 8.10 37.02 -25.48
CA ARG A 59 7.22 36.44 -26.51
C ARG A 59 5.75 36.58 -26.10
N ILE A 60 5.23 37.80 -26.16
CA ILE A 60 3.89 38.16 -25.68
C ILE A 60 2.78 37.31 -26.32
N SER A 61 2.92 36.97 -27.61
CA SER A 61 1.94 36.15 -28.35
C SER A 61 1.83 34.69 -27.85
N GLU A 62 2.83 34.21 -27.10
CA GLU A 62 2.86 32.84 -26.55
C GLU A 62 2.35 32.79 -25.10
N LEU A 63 2.02 33.93 -24.50
CA LEU A 63 1.57 33.99 -23.12
C LEU A 63 0.12 33.52 -22.99
N ASP A 64 -0.03 32.34 -22.40
CA ASP A 64 -1.31 31.75 -22.02
C ASP A 64 -1.30 31.29 -20.54
N GLU A 65 -2.35 30.58 -20.13
CA GLU A 65 -2.50 30.01 -18.77
C GLU A 65 -1.35 29.09 -18.34
N ARG A 66 -0.58 28.53 -19.28
CA ARG A 66 0.55 27.63 -19.00
C ARG A 66 1.78 28.41 -18.53
N THR A 67 1.81 29.71 -18.78
CA THR A 67 2.76 30.65 -18.18
C THR A 67 2.61 30.69 -16.66
N ASP A 68 1.36 30.74 -16.19
CA ASP A 68 1.05 30.73 -14.76
C ASP A 68 1.35 29.35 -14.15
N VAL A 69 1.09 28.26 -14.90
CA VAL A 69 1.47 26.90 -14.49
C VAL A 69 2.98 26.80 -14.23
N TYR A 70 3.80 27.40 -15.08
CA TYR A 70 5.25 27.44 -14.87
C TYR A 70 5.61 28.20 -13.59
N SER A 71 5.00 29.37 -13.39
CA SER A 71 5.24 30.18 -12.18
C SER A 71 4.88 29.43 -10.89
N LEU A 72 3.75 28.70 -10.91
CA LEU A 72 3.36 27.79 -9.82
C LEU A 72 4.36 26.65 -9.62
N GLY A 73 4.89 26.09 -10.71
CA GLY A 73 5.97 25.11 -10.68
C GLY A 73 7.24 25.66 -10.04
N ALA A 74 7.64 26.90 -10.36
CA ALA A 74 8.80 27.56 -9.78
C ALA A 74 8.63 27.84 -8.27
N ILE A 75 7.42 28.18 -7.83
CA ILE A 75 7.09 28.30 -6.40
C ILE A 75 7.18 26.93 -5.72
N LEU A 76 6.63 25.88 -6.33
CA LEU A 76 6.75 24.52 -5.81
C LEU A 76 8.22 24.08 -5.72
N TYR A 77 9.04 24.41 -6.72
CA TYR A 77 10.48 24.15 -6.70
C TYR A 77 11.14 24.77 -5.47
N GLU A 78 10.83 26.03 -5.17
CA GLU A 78 11.38 26.72 -4.01
C GLU A 78 10.87 26.15 -2.69
N ILE A 79 9.61 25.76 -2.61
CA ILE A 79 9.08 25.08 -1.41
C ILE A 79 9.84 23.77 -1.15
N LEU A 80 10.14 23.01 -2.20
CA LEU A 80 10.81 21.71 -2.08
C LEU A 80 12.32 21.82 -1.82
N SER A 81 12.99 22.76 -2.50
CA SER A 81 14.44 22.91 -2.45
C SER A 81 14.94 23.99 -1.48
N GLY A 82 14.05 24.87 -1.02
CA GLY A 82 14.34 26.00 -0.14
C GLY A 82 14.88 27.22 -0.89
N GLU A 83 15.04 27.10 -2.21
CA GLU A 83 15.69 28.11 -3.03
C GLU A 83 14.98 28.24 -4.38
N PRO A 84 14.91 29.44 -4.98
CA PRO A 84 14.32 29.60 -6.30
C PRO A 84 15.09 28.81 -7.36
N PRO A 85 14.42 28.41 -8.45
CA PRO A 85 15.03 27.59 -9.49
C PRO A 85 16.20 28.28 -10.19
N TYR A 86 16.10 29.59 -10.44
CA TYR A 86 17.20 30.35 -11.04
C TYR A 86 17.60 31.49 -10.11
N LYS A 87 18.92 31.64 -9.94
CA LYS A 87 19.54 32.66 -9.11
C LYS A 87 20.52 33.49 -9.92
N GLY A 88 20.69 34.75 -9.55
CA GLY A 88 21.66 35.65 -10.16
C GLY A 88 21.85 36.88 -9.27
N ASN A 89 22.96 37.57 -9.50
CA ASN A 89 23.28 38.82 -8.79
C ASN A 89 22.43 40.00 -9.31
N THR A 90 21.86 39.85 -10.51
CA THR A 90 20.98 40.86 -11.14
C THR A 90 19.75 40.21 -11.74
N ALA A 91 18.66 40.98 -11.88
CA ALA A 91 17.44 40.54 -12.55
C ALA A 91 17.71 40.05 -13.98
N LEU A 92 18.54 40.80 -14.73
CA LEU A 92 18.91 40.46 -16.11
C LEU A 92 19.67 39.12 -16.18
N GLU A 93 20.53 38.83 -15.21
CA GLU A 93 21.23 37.54 -15.14
C GLU A 93 20.24 36.39 -14.94
N VAL A 94 19.24 36.56 -14.08
CA VAL A 94 18.19 35.55 -13.84
C VAL A 94 17.36 35.33 -15.11
N VAL A 95 16.90 36.40 -15.76
CA VAL A 95 16.16 36.33 -17.03
C VAL A 95 16.97 35.60 -18.10
N ARG A 96 18.28 35.90 -18.21
CA ARG A 96 19.17 35.20 -19.13
C ARG A 96 19.24 33.70 -18.84
N LYS A 97 19.38 33.31 -17.57
CA LYS A 97 19.42 31.90 -17.16
C LYS A 97 18.10 31.19 -17.46
N VAL A 98 16.96 31.78 -17.10
CA VAL A 98 15.62 31.25 -17.44
C VAL A 98 15.50 31.02 -18.96
N ASN A 99 16.04 31.93 -19.77
CA ASN A 99 15.96 31.83 -21.22
C ASN A 99 16.98 30.84 -21.83
N GLN A 100 18.15 30.60 -21.23
CA GLN A 100 19.22 29.79 -21.85
C GLN A 100 19.39 28.41 -21.22
N ASP A 101 19.21 28.29 -19.92
CA ASP A 101 19.53 27.08 -19.15
C ASP A 101 18.29 26.18 -19.00
N PRO A 102 18.46 24.85 -18.90
CA PRO A 102 17.38 23.96 -18.49
C PRO A 102 17.03 24.18 -17.01
N PRO A 103 15.79 23.86 -16.58
CA PRO A 103 15.42 23.86 -15.17
C PRO A 103 16.38 22.99 -14.37
N PRO A 104 16.97 23.51 -13.27
CA PRO A 104 17.88 22.71 -12.46
C PRO A 104 17.17 21.47 -11.90
N PRO A 105 17.86 20.32 -11.84
CA PRO A 105 17.25 19.10 -11.34
C PRO A 105 16.97 19.22 -9.84
N LEU A 106 15.77 18.85 -9.41
CA LEU A 106 15.42 18.67 -8.01
C LEU A 106 16.16 17.46 -7.43
N GLN A 107 17.37 17.68 -6.90
CA GLN A 107 18.23 16.62 -6.35
C GLN A 107 18.04 16.44 -4.84
N THR A 108 18.05 17.53 -4.07
CA THR A 108 17.96 17.49 -2.61
C THR A 108 16.89 18.46 -2.15
N GLY A 109 15.96 17.96 -1.33
CA GLY A 109 14.95 18.80 -0.70
C GLY A 109 15.34 19.21 0.72
N VAL A 110 14.61 20.20 1.22
CA VAL A 110 14.75 20.78 2.55
C VAL A 110 13.48 20.56 3.36
N TYR A 111 13.45 21.02 4.62
CA TYR A 111 12.24 21.06 5.46
C TYR A 111 11.44 19.74 5.55
N GLY A 112 12.13 18.60 5.55
CA GLY A 112 11.51 17.27 5.64
C GLY A 112 11.29 16.55 4.31
N PHE A 113 11.56 17.20 3.17
CA PHE A 113 11.52 16.59 1.84
C PHE A 113 12.86 15.94 1.44
N LYS A 114 13.42 15.10 2.32
CA LYS A 114 14.71 14.42 2.07
C LYS A 114 14.59 12.90 2.24
N PRO A 115 14.61 12.11 1.14
CA PRO A 115 14.64 12.54 -0.26
C PRO A 115 13.32 13.21 -0.71
N ILE A 116 13.37 13.99 -1.80
CA ILE A 116 12.16 14.57 -2.38
C ILE A 116 11.29 13.41 -2.92
N PRO A 117 10.00 13.35 -2.55
CA PRO A 117 9.08 12.35 -3.09
C PRO A 117 9.04 12.37 -4.62
N ARG A 118 9.10 11.19 -5.24
CA ARG A 118 9.19 11.03 -6.71
C ARG A 118 8.05 11.75 -7.42
N GLU A 119 6.85 11.67 -6.86
CA GLU A 119 5.63 12.27 -7.40
C GLU A 119 5.69 13.79 -7.36
N LEU A 120 6.07 14.39 -6.23
CA LEU A 120 6.23 15.86 -6.12
C LEU A 120 7.29 16.38 -7.08
N LYS A 121 8.40 15.66 -7.20
CA LYS A 121 9.45 15.96 -8.18
C LYS A 121 8.88 15.96 -9.60
N ALA A 122 8.15 14.92 -9.98
CA ALA A 122 7.56 14.80 -11.31
C ALA A 122 6.50 15.89 -11.59
N ILE A 123 5.69 16.27 -10.60
CA ILE A 123 4.72 17.36 -10.72
C ILE A 123 5.45 18.68 -10.99
N CYS A 124 6.50 18.96 -10.21
CA CYS A 124 7.29 20.18 -10.36
C CYS A 124 8.00 20.24 -11.71
N GLU A 125 8.65 19.14 -12.13
CA GLU A 125 9.36 19.06 -13.41
C GLU A 125 8.41 19.22 -14.59
N LYS A 126 7.21 18.62 -14.53
CA LYS A 126 6.18 18.78 -15.58
C LYS A 126 5.67 20.23 -15.63
N ALA A 127 5.35 20.84 -14.48
CA ALA A 127 4.88 22.23 -14.44
C ALA A 127 5.93 23.20 -14.99
N MET A 128 7.21 22.94 -14.73
CA MET A 128 8.35 23.76 -15.16
C MET A 128 8.95 23.35 -16.52
N ALA A 129 8.29 22.49 -17.29
CA ALA A 129 8.79 22.12 -18.62
C ALA A 129 9.00 23.37 -19.49
N ARG A 130 10.11 23.47 -20.21
CA ARG A 130 10.40 24.68 -21.00
C ARG A 130 9.38 24.93 -22.10
N ASP A 131 9.00 23.88 -22.80
CA ASP A 131 7.94 23.91 -23.80
C ASP A 131 6.57 23.97 -23.10
N PRO A 132 5.76 25.02 -23.32
CA PRO A 132 4.41 25.10 -22.77
C PRO A 132 3.54 23.87 -23.08
N GLN A 133 3.74 23.20 -24.22
CA GLN A 133 2.95 22.01 -24.58
C GLN A 133 3.24 20.78 -23.71
N GLN A 134 4.39 20.74 -23.03
CA GLN A 134 4.77 19.66 -22.12
C GLN A 134 4.30 19.92 -20.68
N ARG A 135 3.79 21.11 -20.40
CA ARG A 135 3.23 21.48 -19.10
C ARG A 135 1.81 20.93 -18.94
N TYR A 136 1.26 21.11 -17.74
CA TYR A 136 -0.18 20.97 -17.55
C TYR A 136 -0.91 21.99 -18.41
N ALA A 137 -2.03 21.58 -19.02
CA ALA A 137 -2.77 22.49 -19.88
C ALA A 137 -3.39 23.64 -19.07
N THR A 138 -3.77 23.36 -17.82
CA THR A 138 -4.42 24.33 -16.92
C THR A 138 -3.86 24.20 -15.51
N ALA A 139 -3.96 25.26 -14.70
CA ALA A 139 -3.62 25.21 -13.26
C ALA A 139 -4.48 24.20 -12.49
N GLN A 140 -5.69 23.93 -12.99
CA GLN A 140 -6.62 22.95 -12.43
C GLN A 140 -6.05 21.52 -12.52
N GLU A 141 -5.36 21.16 -13.59
CA GLU A 141 -4.67 19.87 -13.72
C GLU A 141 -3.51 19.75 -12.74
N THR A 142 -2.69 20.81 -12.59
CA THR A 142 -1.61 20.85 -11.59
C THR A 142 -2.17 20.64 -10.17
N ARG A 143 -3.28 21.30 -9.84
CA ARG A 143 -3.98 21.12 -8.56
C ARG A 143 -4.44 19.68 -8.35
N ASN A 144 -5.02 19.05 -9.38
CA ASN A 144 -5.50 17.68 -9.28
C ASN A 144 -4.38 16.70 -8.96
N ASP A 145 -3.21 16.85 -9.59
CA ASP A 145 -2.06 15.99 -9.32
C ASP A 145 -1.44 16.24 -7.93
N LEU A 146 -1.41 17.49 -7.46
CA LEU A 146 -1.02 17.81 -6.08
C LEU A 146 -1.99 17.22 -5.06
N GLN A 147 -3.30 17.32 -5.30
CA GLN A 147 -4.32 16.72 -4.45
C GLN A 147 -4.22 15.20 -4.45
N ALA A 148 -4.02 14.58 -5.62
CA ALA A 148 -3.77 13.16 -5.74
C ALA A 148 -2.56 12.73 -4.91
N TYR A 149 -1.46 13.49 -4.93
CA TYR A 149 -0.31 13.24 -4.08
C TYR A 149 -0.66 13.30 -2.58
N LEU A 150 -1.38 14.34 -2.13
CA LEU A 150 -1.78 14.50 -0.72
C LEU A 150 -2.71 13.38 -0.23
N GLU A 151 -3.53 12.83 -1.13
CA GLU A 151 -4.48 11.75 -0.86
C GLU A 151 -3.89 10.34 -1.07
N ASP A 152 -2.57 10.21 -1.21
CA ASP A 152 -1.87 8.96 -1.53
C ASP A 152 -2.49 8.26 -2.78
N GLN A 153 -2.92 9.03 -3.79
CA GLN A 153 -3.40 8.54 -5.08
C GLN A 153 -2.26 8.49 -6.13
N PRO A 154 -2.45 7.71 -7.22
CA PRO A 154 -1.57 7.78 -8.38
C PRO A 154 -1.64 9.16 -9.03
N VAL A 155 -0.48 9.73 -9.33
CA VAL A 155 -0.34 11.04 -9.98
C VAL A 155 -0.24 10.85 -11.50
N SER A 156 -0.89 11.71 -12.30
CA SER A 156 -0.97 11.54 -13.76
C SER A 156 0.40 11.58 -14.43
N CYS A 157 1.29 12.45 -13.95
CA CYS A 157 2.63 12.65 -14.52
C CYS A 157 3.64 11.56 -14.10
N CYS A 158 3.30 10.73 -13.11
CA CYS A 158 4.18 9.69 -12.58
C CYS A 158 3.38 8.40 -12.32
N PRO A 159 3.20 7.54 -13.33
CA PRO A 159 2.39 6.35 -13.18
C PRO A 159 3.02 5.39 -12.16
N ASP A 160 2.24 5.06 -11.12
CA ASP A 160 2.64 4.09 -10.11
C ASP A 160 2.67 2.67 -10.65
N THR A 161 3.64 1.88 -10.17
CA THR A 161 3.65 0.42 -10.37
C THR A 161 2.52 -0.24 -9.58
N SER A 162 2.09 -1.45 -9.99
CA SER A 162 0.99 -2.18 -9.32
C SER A 162 1.25 -2.41 -7.82
N LEU A 163 2.51 -2.60 -7.44
CA LEU A 163 2.91 -2.75 -6.03
C LEU A 163 2.75 -1.44 -5.25
N GLN A 164 3.22 -0.32 -5.81
CA GLN A 164 3.09 1.00 -5.20
C GLN A 164 1.62 1.38 -4.98
N ARG A 165 0.75 1.10 -5.97
CA ARG A 165 -0.70 1.30 -5.85
C ARG A 165 -1.31 0.49 -4.71
N SER A 166 -0.91 -0.77 -4.57
CA SER A 166 -1.41 -1.66 -3.50
C SER A 166 -0.97 -1.17 -2.12
N ILE A 167 0.29 -0.73 -1.97
CA ILE A 167 0.81 -0.16 -0.72
C ILE A 167 0.05 1.13 -0.34
N LYS A 168 -0.13 2.05 -1.30
CA LYS A 168 -0.91 3.28 -1.10
C LYS A 168 -2.36 2.98 -0.69
N TRP A 169 -2.99 2.00 -1.34
CA TRP A 169 -4.33 1.54 -0.98
C TRP A 169 -4.39 1.00 0.45
N ILE A 170 -3.42 0.16 0.85
CA ILE A 170 -3.34 -0.37 2.23
C ILE A 170 -3.17 0.78 3.23
N LYS A 171 -2.30 1.74 2.95
CA LYS A 171 -2.06 2.91 3.82
C LYS A 171 -3.32 3.74 4.01
N ARG A 172 -4.03 4.06 2.92
CA ARG A 172 -5.31 4.78 2.95
C ARG A 172 -6.42 4.00 3.65
N ASN A 173 -6.46 2.69 3.45
CA ASN A 173 -7.52 1.82 3.95
C ASN A 173 -7.10 1.03 5.22
N ARG A 174 -6.15 1.56 6.00
CA ARG A 174 -5.53 0.86 7.14
C ARG A 174 -6.57 0.21 8.06
N HIS A 175 -7.63 0.94 8.43
CA HIS A 175 -8.68 0.43 9.30
C HIS A 175 -9.45 -0.77 8.71
N ARG A 176 -9.76 -0.72 7.40
CA ARG A 176 -10.46 -1.82 6.71
C ARG A 176 -9.56 -3.03 6.58
N VAL A 177 -8.28 -2.83 6.25
CA VAL A 177 -7.29 -3.91 6.16
C VAL A 177 -7.09 -4.55 7.53
N THR A 178 -6.87 -3.78 8.59
CA THR A 178 -6.69 -4.33 9.94
C THR A 178 -7.93 -5.07 10.42
N ALA A 179 -9.13 -4.54 10.19
CA ALA A 179 -10.37 -5.21 10.57
C ALA A 179 -10.58 -6.54 9.81
N SER A 180 -10.28 -6.57 8.51
CA SER A 180 -10.35 -7.81 7.72
C SER A 180 -9.32 -8.84 8.19
N ALA A 181 -8.10 -8.40 8.52
CA ALA A 181 -7.02 -9.26 8.98
C ALA A 181 -7.33 -9.86 10.36
N THR A 182 -7.85 -9.07 11.31
CA THR A 182 -8.26 -9.58 12.62
C THR A 182 -9.42 -10.55 12.52
N THR A 183 -10.39 -10.28 11.65
CA THR A 183 -11.52 -11.19 11.39
C THR A 183 -11.03 -12.51 10.80
N ALA A 184 -10.14 -12.47 9.81
CA ALA A 184 -9.55 -13.67 9.22
C ALA A 184 -8.74 -14.47 10.24
N ALA A 185 -7.95 -13.80 11.09
CA ALA A 185 -7.18 -14.45 12.15
C ALA A 185 -8.10 -15.11 13.21
N ALA A 186 -9.21 -14.46 13.57
CA ALA A 186 -10.19 -15.01 14.50
C ALA A 186 -10.86 -16.26 13.91
N ILE A 187 -11.25 -16.23 12.63
CA ILE A 187 -11.82 -17.39 11.93
C ILE A 187 -10.80 -18.54 11.89
N LEU A 188 -9.54 -18.24 11.55
CA LEU A 188 -8.47 -19.24 11.53
C LEU A 188 -8.28 -19.87 12.92
N ALA A 189 -8.28 -19.07 13.98
CA ALA A 189 -8.17 -19.56 15.35
C ALA A 189 -9.35 -20.48 15.71
N VAL A 190 -10.58 -20.13 15.35
CA VAL A 190 -11.76 -20.98 15.56
C VAL A 190 -11.63 -22.30 14.81
N VAL A 191 -11.18 -22.28 13.56
CA VAL A 191 -10.97 -23.50 12.75
C VAL A 191 -9.90 -24.39 13.39
N LEU A 192 -8.79 -23.81 13.84
CA LEU A 192 -7.72 -24.56 14.50
C LEU A 192 -8.17 -25.15 15.85
N LEU A 193 -8.94 -24.39 16.64
CA LEU A 193 -9.52 -24.88 17.89
C LEU A 193 -10.53 -25.99 17.66
N ALA A 194 -11.39 -25.87 16.64
CA ALA A 194 -12.35 -26.91 16.26
C ALA A 194 -11.65 -28.18 15.78
N TRP A 195 -10.62 -28.04 14.92
CA TRP A 195 -9.79 -29.15 14.47
C TRP A 195 -9.07 -29.84 15.63
N PHE A 196 -8.46 -29.06 16.53
CA PHE A 196 -7.78 -29.58 17.71
C PHE A 196 -8.75 -30.30 18.66
N GLY A 197 -9.89 -29.68 18.94
CA GLY A 197 -10.95 -30.28 19.76
C GLY A 197 -11.49 -31.57 19.16
N TYR A 198 -11.71 -31.62 17.84
CA TYR A 198 -12.10 -32.83 17.12
C TYR A 198 -11.03 -33.93 17.23
N LYS A 199 -9.75 -33.57 17.05
CA LYS A 199 -8.64 -34.52 17.19
C LYS A 199 -8.58 -35.09 18.60
N GLN A 200 -8.67 -34.24 19.64
CA GLN A 200 -8.69 -34.67 21.04
C GLN A 200 -9.89 -35.57 21.36
N TYR A 201 -11.08 -35.21 20.89
CA TYR A 201 -12.28 -36.02 21.06
C TYR A 201 -12.14 -37.41 20.44
N ARG A 202 -11.61 -37.50 19.21
CA ARG A 202 -11.36 -38.77 18.52
C ARG A 202 -10.36 -39.65 19.27
N VAL A 203 -9.27 -39.06 19.78
CA VAL A 203 -8.28 -39.78 20.58
C VAL A 203 -8.90 -40.32 21.87
N HIS A 204 -9.66 -39.49 22.60
CA HIS A 204 -10.34 -39.92 23.82
C HIS A 204 -11.34 -41.06 23.59
N GLN A 205 -12.12 -41.00 22.50
CA GLN A 205 -13.04 -42.08 22.15
C GLN A 205 -12.31 -43.41 21.87
N LEU A 206 -11.22 -43.36 21.10
CA LEU A 206 -10.44 -44.56 20.77
C LEU A 206 -9.76 -45.18 21.99
N LEU A 207 -9.17 -44.34 22.85
CA LEU A 207 -8.55 -44.81 24.09
C LEU A 207 -9.60 -45.38 25.06
N GLY A 208 -10.78 -44.76 25.17
CA GLY A 208 -11.89 -45.29 25.96
C GLY A 208 -12.36 -46.66 25.46
N TYR A 209 -12.53 -46.80 24.14
CA TYR A 209 -12.86 -48.08 23.52
C TYR A 209 -11.79 -49.15 23.78
N ALA A 210 -10.51 -48.79 23.62
CA ALA A 210 -9.40 -49.70 23.89
C ALA A 210 -9.37 -50.18 25.35
N GLN A 211 -9.62 -49.27 26.31
CA GLN A 211 -9.72 -49.63 27.72
C GLN A 211 -10.88 -50.59 28.01
N THR A 212 -12.05 -50.37 27.39
CA THR A 212 -13.19 -51.28 27.55
C THR A 212 -12.90 -52.67 27.00
N GLU A 213 -12.33 -52.77 25.80
CA GLU A 213 -11.94 -54.05 25.20
C GLU A 213 -10.87 -54.77 26.05
N MET A 214 -9.89 -54.03 26.58
CA MET A 214 -8.89 -54.57 27.51
C MET A 214 -9.52 -55.09 28.81
N SER A 215 -10.53 -54.40 29.34
CA SER A 215 -11.27 -54.82 30.53
C SER A 215 -12.04 -56.13 30.28
N TYR A 216 -12.74 -56.23 29.14
CA TYR A 216 -13.40 -57.47 28.72
C TYR A 216 -12.40 -58.62 28.54
N GLY A 217 -11.27 -58.36 27.88
CA GLY A 217 -10.20 -59.33 27.73
C GLY A 217 -9.70 -59.88 29.07
N LYS A 218 -9.42 -59.00 30.05
CA LYS A 218 -9.04 -59.43 31.40
C LYS A 218 -10.11 -60.33 32.04
N GLY A 219 -11.39 -60.01 31.85
CA GLY A 219 -12.50 -60.84 32.32
C GLY A 219 -12.49 -62.25 31.74
N TYR A 220 -12.30 -62.39 30.42
CA TYR A 220 -12.18 -63.69 29.75
C TYR A 220 -10.96 -64.48 30.24
N TYR A 221 -9.83 -63.81 30.45
CA TYR A 221 -8.62 -64.44 30.97
C TYR A 221 -8.81 -64.97 32.40
N GLU A 222 -9.38 -64.18 33.30
CA GLU A 222 -9.66 -64.61 34.68
C GLU A 222 -10.71 -65.74 34.71
N ALA A 223 -11.74 -65.68 33.87
CA ALA A 223 -12.71 -66.77 33.72
C ALA A 223 -12.04 -68.07 33.27
N TYR A 224 -11.16 -67.99 32.27
CA TYR A 224 -10.36 -69.12 31.80
C TYR A 224 -9.48 -69.69 32.92
N LYS A 225 -8.70 -68.83 33.59
CA LYS A 225 -7.81 -69.21 34.69
C LYS A 225 -8.57 -69.90 35.84
N ASN A 226 -9.75 -69.37 36.20
CA ASN A 226 -10.58 -69.92 37.27
C ASN A 226 -11.33 -71.22 36.87
N SER A 227 -11.42 -71.52 35.58
CA SER A 227 -11.99 -72.78 35.08
C SER A 227 -11.00 -73.96 35.21
N LEU A 228 -9.69 -73.70 35.07
CA LEU A 228 -8.64 -74.73 35.09
C LEU A 228 -8.58 -75.61 36.36
N PRO A 229 -8.65 -75.07 37.60
CA PRO A 229 -8.55 -75.89 38.82
C PRO A 229 -9.85 -76.63 39.19
N LYS A 230 -10.97 -76.35 38.52
CA LYS A 230 -12.27 -77.00 38.80
C LYS A 230 -12.41 -78.38 38.14
N LEU A 231 -11.46 -78.76 37.29
CA LEU A 231 -11.43 -80.08 36.67
C LEU A 231 -10.72 -81.09 37.58
N SER A 232 -11.46 -82.12 38.02
CA SER A 232 -10.91 -83.22 38.81
C SER A 232 -9.79 -83.93 38.05
N ALA A 233 -8.76 -84.41 38.75
CA ALA A 233 -7.67 -85.17 38.15
C ALA A 233 -8.13 -86.52 37.56
N ASP A 234 -9.23 -87.07 38.09
CA ASP A 234 -9.75 -88.40 37.72
C ASP A 234 -10.86 -88.35 36.65
N ASP A 235 -11.19 -87.18 36.09
CA ASP A 235 -12.24 -87.05 35.06
C ASP A 235 -11.71 -87.43 33.65
N PRO A 236 -12.27 -88.45 32.98
CA PRO A 236 -11.84 -88.87 31.63
C PRO A 236 -12.05 -87.79 30.55
N TYR A 237 -12.90 -86.78 30.78
CA TYR A 237 -13.17 -85.68 29.82
C TYR A 237 -12.37 -84.40 30.09
N ARG A 238 -11.45 -84.43 31.06
CA ARG A 238 -10.67 -83.24 31.47
C ARG A 238 -9.93 -82.58 30.31
N LEU A 239 -9.22 -83.36 29.49
CA LEU A 239 -8.42 -82.82 28.37
C LEU A 239 -9.30 -82.16 27.32
N THR A 240 -10.47 -82.73 27.02
CA THR A 240 -11.41 -82.16 26.05
C THR A 240 -12.08 -80.90 26.57
N MET A 241 -12.45 -80.84 27.85
CA MET A 241 -13.01 -79.63 28.46
C MET A 241 -11.97 -78.51 28.58
N GLN A 242 -10.72 -78.83 28.88
CA GLN A 242 -9.62 -77.86 28.90
C GLN A 242 -9.35 -77.28 27.49
N ALA A 243 -9.33 -78.14 26.46
CA ALA A 243 -9.17 -77.70 25.08
C ALA A 243 -10.35 -76.82 24.61
N ALA A 244 -11.59 -77.17 24.98
CA ALA A 244 -12.77 -76.37 24.68
C ALA A 244 -12.75 -75.01 25.39
N ALA A 245 -12.43 -74.97 26.69
CA ALA A 245 -12.30 -73.72 27.45
C ALA A 245 -11.18 -72.82 26.90
N GLN A 246 -10.06 -73.42 26.46
CA GLN A 246 -8.96 -72.70 25.82
C GLN A 246 -9.35 -72.15 24.44
N ALA A 247 -10.13 -72.91 23.67
CA ALA A 247 -10.63 -72.49 22.36
C ALA A 247 -11.69 -71.39 22.47
N GLU A 248 -12.59 -71.41 23.45
CA GLU A 248 -13.63 -70.38 23.58
C GLU A 248 -13.10 -69.11 24.28
N LEU A 249 -12.62 -69.25 25.53
CA LEU A 249 -12.24 -68.09 26.34
C LEU A 249 -10.88 -67.52 25.93
N GLY A 250 -9.94 -68.38 25.50
CA GLY A 250 -8.63 -67.96 25.04
C GLY A 250 -8.65 -67.26 23.68
N ASN A 251 -9.57 -67.63 22.79
CA ASN A 251 -9.78 -66.91 21.53
C ASN A 251 -10.47 -65.57 21.76
N ALA A 252 -11.53 -65.55 22.59
CA ALA A 252 -12.21 -64.30 22.97
C ALA A 252 -11.24 -63.30 23.63
N TYR A 253 -10.35 -63.76 24.52
CA TYR A 253 -9.29 -62.92 25.10
C TYR A 253 -8.38 -62.30 24.03
N ARG A 254 -7.88 -63.12 23.10
CA ARG A 254 -6.95 -62.66 22.04
C ARG A 254 -7.61 -61.66 21.10
N GLU A 255 -8.87 -61.88 20.73
CA GLU A 255 -9.64 -60.97 19.89
C GLU A 255 -9.81 -59.61 20.56
N LYS A 256 -10.25 -59.59 21.84
CA LYS A 256 -10.40 -58.34 22.61
C LYS A 256 -9.08 -57.59 22.78
N LEU A 257 -7.98 -58.30 23.00
CA LEU A 257 -6.66 -57.68 23.08
C LEU A 257 -6.23 -57.05 21.75
N GLN A 258 -6.47 -57.73 20.63
CA GLN A 258 -6.15 -57.23 19.29
C GLN A 258 -6.94 -55.96 18.96
N ASN A 259 -8.24 -55.94 19.24
CA ASN A 259 -9.09 -54.75 19.04
C ASN A 259 -8.61 -53.56 19.88
N ALA A 260 -8.20 -53.80 21.12
CA ALA A 260 -7.67 -52.76 22.01
C ALA A 260 -6.35 -52.18 21.48
N VAL A 261 -5.43 -53.03 21.01
CA VAL A 261 -4.15 -52.61 20.42
C VAL A 261 -4.37 -51.82 19.13
N GLU A 262 -5.27 -52.26 18.26
CA GLU A 262 -5.59 -51.57 17.01
C GLU A 262 -6.19 -50.18 17.26
N ALA A 263 -7.11 -50.06 18.22
CA ALA A 263 -7.71 -48.79 18.60
C ALA A 263 -6.68 -47.83 19.21
N ALA A 264 -5.76 -48.33 20.04
CA ALA A 264 -4.67 -47.53 20.59
C ALA A 264 -3.67 -47.08 19.51
N GLY A 265 -3.35 -47.95 18.54
CA GLY A 265 -2.52 -47.59 17.38
C GLY A 265 -3.13 -46.46 16.55
N LYS A 266 -4.44 -46.57 16.25
CA LYS A 266 -5.22 -45.52 15.57
C LYS A 266 -5.25 -44.19 16.34
N ALA A 267 -5.25 -44.23 17.68
CA ALA A 267 -5.27 -43.03 18.51
C ALA A 267 -3.93 -42.28 18.52
N LEU A 268 -2.82 -43.03 18.50
CA LEU A 268 -1.47 -42.48 18.55
C LEU A 268 -0.91 -42.11 17.17
N ASP A 269 -1.69 -42.32 16.10
CA ASP A 269 -1.25 -42.18 14.71
C ASP A 269 -0.01 -43.07 14.41
N ILE A 270 0.17 -44.11 15.22
CA ILE A 270 1.17 -45.15 15.03
C ILE A 270 0.44 -46.20 14.20
N SER A 271 0.46 -46.04 12.88
CA SER A 271 0.14 -47.18 12.02
C SER A 271 1.15 -48.31 12.30
N PRO A 272 0.72 -49.57 12.39
CA PRO A 272 1.62 -50.71 12.36
C PRO A 272 2.42 -50.79 11.05
#